data_AF-A0A9E7PMT2-F1
#
_entry.id   AF-A0A9E7PMT2-F1
#
_cell.length_a   1.000
_cell.length_b   1.000
_cell.length_c   1.000
_cell.angle_alpha   90.00
_cell.angle_beta   90.00
_cell.angle_gamma   90.00
#
_symmetry.space_group_name_H-M   'P 1'
#
loop_
_entity.id
_entity.type
_entity.pdbx_description
1 polymer ?
#
loop_
_entity_poly.entity_id
_entity_poly.type
_entity_poly.pdbx_seq_one_letter_code
_entity_poly.pdbx_strand_id
1 'polypeptide(L)' 'MIPDRCSYCKGKLNTKKTEFIAESGEKIIVIREIPAYICNQCKEAYFTPEISRKIDEIMKRLPQ' A
#
# COMPACT_ATOMS: atom_id res chain seq x y z
N MET A 1 -6.15 1.83 14.54
CA MET A 1 -4.91 2.38 15.13
C MET A 1 -3.83 2.31 14.07
N ILE A 2 -3.14 3.42 13.80
CA ILE A 2 -2.00 3.42 12.87
C ILE A 2 -0.75 3.36 13.74
N PRO A 3 0.08 2.32 13.63
CA PRO A 3 1.26 2.21 14.45
C PRO A 3 2.29 3.27 14.02
N ASP A 4 2.93 3.94 14.99
CA ASP A 4 4.06 4.86 14.75
C ASP A 4 5.34 4.08 14.35
N ARG A 5 5.38 2.80 14.71
CA ARG A 5 6.53 1.91 14.54
C ARG A 5 6.14 0.65 13.78
N CYS A 6 7.05 0.19 12.93
CA CYS A 6 6.91 -1.05 12.19
C CYS A 6 6.79 -2.24 13.15
N SER A 7 5.80 -3.11 12.94
CA SER A 7 5.59 -4.29 13.78
C SER A 7 6.72 -5.31 13.66
N TYR A 8 7.43 -5.32 12.53
CA TYR A 8 8.54 -6.23 12.26
C TYR A 8 9.86 -5.74 12.86
N CYS A 9 10.37 -4.58 12.42
CA CYS A 9 11.69 -4.08 12.82
C CYS A 9 11.67 -3.00 13.91
N LYS A 10 10.49 -2.57 14.39
CA LYS A 10 10.29 -1.43 15.32
C LYS A 10 10.81 -0.07 14.82
N GLY A 11 11.22 0.01 13.55
CA GLY A 11 11.66 1.24 12.91
C GLY A 11 10.53 2.26 12.71
N LYS A 12 10.89 3.53 12.58
CA LYS A 12 9.93 4.63 12.38
C LYS A 12 9.21 4.49 11.05
N LEU A 13 7.88 4.52 11.10
CA LEU A 13 7.03 4.57 9.92
C LEU A 13 6.93 6.02 9.45
N ASN A 14 7.10 6.23 8.15
CA ASN A 14 6.88 7.53 7.54
C ASN A 14 5.72 7.43 6.56
N THR A 15 4.77 8.35 6.69
CA THR A 15 3.71 8.52 5.68
C THR A 15 4.35 9.04 4.40
N LYS A 16 4.38 8.22 3.36
CA LYS A 16 4.89 8.58 2.04
C LYS A 16 3.91 8.09 0.98
N LYS A 17 3.90 8.75 -0.17
CA LYS A 17 3.22 8.24 -1.36
C LYS A 17 4.09 7.17 -1.99
N THR A 18 3.50 6.03 -2.31
CA THR A 18 4.14 4.92 -3.01
C THR A 18 3.31 4.50 -4.21
N GLU A 19 3.84 3.60 -5.01
CA GLU A 19 3.15 2.97 -6.11
C GLU A 19 2.79 1.53 -5.71
N PHE A 20 1.54 1.16 -5.94
CA PHE A 20 1.06 -0.19 -5.75
C PHE A 20 0.97 -0.86 -7.12
N ILE A 21 1.71 -1.95 -7.28
CA ILE A 21 1.71 -2.75 -8.48
C ILE A 21 0.94 -4.01 -8.15
N ALA A 22 -0.16 -4.23 -8.85
CA ALA A 22 -0.96 -5.43 -8.76
C ALA A 22 -0.97 -6.15 -10.10
N GLU A 23 -0.64 -7.44 -10.08
CA GLU A 23 -0.81 -8.32 -11.21
C GLU A 23 -2.21 -8.96 -11.16
N SER A 24 -2.96 -8.87 -12.26
CA SER A 24 -4.28 -9.49 -12.40
C SER A 24 -4.32 -10.23 -13.73
N GLY A 25 -4.00 -11.53 -13.69
CA GLY A 25 -3.84 -12.35 -14.89
C GLY A 25 -2.74 -11.81 -15.80
N GLU A 26 -3.07 -11.48 -17.05
CA GLU A 26 -2.15 -10.90 -18.04
C GLU A 26 -2.01 -9.37 -17.94
N LYS A 27 -2.75 -8.71 -17.04
CA LYS A 27 -2.75 -7.25 -16.89
C LYS A 27 -1.96 -6.84 -15.65
N ILE A 28 -1.10 -5.85 -15.80
CA ILE A 28 -0.39 -5.20 -14.69
C ILE A 28 -1.07 -3.87 -14.41
N ILE A 29 -1.56 -3.72 -13.18
CA ILE A 29 -2.23 -2.52 -12.70
C ILE A 29 -1.23 -1.76 -11.83
N VAL A 30 -0.84 -0.58 -12.27
CA VAL A 30 0.06 0.30 -11.51
C VAL A 30 -0.72 1.49 -10.99
N ILE A 31 -0.93 1.53 -9.68
CA ILE A 31 -1.61 2.64 -9.01
C ILE A 31 -0.55 3.51 -8.34
N ARG A 32 -0.33 4.70 -8.89
CA ARG A 32 0.65 5.68 -8.37
C ARG A 32 0.03 6.57 -7.31
N GLU A 33 0.89 7.21 -6.52
CA GLU A 33 0.52 8.19 -5.49
C GLU A 33 -0.36 7.66 -4.35
N ILE A 34 -0.25 6.38 -4.02
CA ILE A 34 -0.97 5.79 -2.89
C ILE A 34 -0.29 6.20 -1.58
N PRO A 35 -1.00 6.87 -0.65
CA PRO A 35 -0.44 7.15 0.66
C PRO A 35 -0.32 5.85 1.46
N ALA A 36 0.90 5.56 1.89
CA ALA A 36 1.26 4.39 2.68
C ALA A 36 2.24 4.77 3.79
N TYR A 37 2.26 3.95 4.85
CA TYR A 37 3.23 4.08 5.92
C TYR A 37 4.41 3.17 5.60
N ILE A 38 5.52 3.76 5.18
CA ILE A 38 6.71 3.00 4.80
C ILE A 38 7.71 3.05 5.93
N CYS A 39 8.20 1.88 6.34
CA CYS A 39 9.29 1.80 7.31
C CYS A 39 10.60 2.22 6.64
N ASN A 40 11.33 3.16 7.25
CA ASN A 40 12.61 3.60 6.69
C ASN A 40 13.76 2.56 6.86
N GLN A 41 13.55 1.53 7.67
CA GLN A 41 14.56 0.49 7.92
C GLN A 41 14.30 -0.76 7.07
N CYS A 42 13.17 -1.43 7.25
CA CYS A 42 12.86 -2.67 6.53
C CYS A 42 12.08 -2.47 5.22
N LYS A 43 11.68 -1.23 4.90
CA LYS A 43 10.88 -0.88 3.71
C LYS A 43 9.48 -1.51 3.64
N GLU A 44 8.97 -2.07 4.73
CA GLU A 44 7.56 -2.50 4.76
C GLU A 44 6.61 -1.32 4.55
N ALA A 45 5.63 -1.54 3.68
CA ALA A 45 4.54 -0.62 3.42
C ALA A 45 3.28 -1.11 4.15
N TYR A 46 2.68 -0.23 4.95
CA TYR A 46 1.41 -0.46 5.62
C TYR A 46 0.36 0.47 5.02
N PHE A 47 -0.76 -0.12 4.61
CA PHE A 47 -1.91 0.60 4.07
C PHE A 47 -3.00 0.69 5.13
N THR A 48 -3.68 1.84 5.19
CA THR A 48 -4.86 1.95 6.04
C THR A 48 -6.03 1.19 5.41
N PRO A 49 -7.03 0.77 6.21
CA PRO A 49 -8.23 0.13 5.68
C PRO A 49 -8.95 1.00 4.63
N GLU A 50 -8.90 2.34 4.74
CA GLU A 50 -9.44 3.23 3.72
C GLU A 50 -8.74 3.08 2.37
N ILE A 51 -7.40 3.05 2.38
CA ILE A 51 -6.60 2.90 1.17
C ILE A 51 -6.76 1.51 0.58
N SER A 52 -6.77 0.47 1.42
CA SER A 52 -7.03 -0.89 0.97
C SER A 52 -8.39 -1.00 0.27
N ARG A 53 -9.41 -0.31 0.77
CA ARG A 53 -10.75 -0.29 0.18
C ARG A 53 -10.78 0.44 -1.17
N LYS A 54 -10.03 1.56 -1.29
CA LYS A 54 -9.86 2.25 -2.58
C LYS A 54 -9.18 1.38 -3.62
N ILE A 55 -8.12 0.65 -3.24
CA ILE A 55 -7.43 -0.30 -4.13
C ILE A 55 -8.39 -1.41 -4.56
N ASP A 56 -9.13 -2.00 -3.62
CA ASP A 56 -10.13 -3.04 -3.91
C ASP A 56 -11.23 -2.55 -4.85
N GLU A 57 -11.74 -1.33 -4.66
CA GLU A 57 -12.71 -0.72 -5.59
C GLU A 57 -12.14 -0.52 -6.99
N ILE A 58 -10.87 -0.11 -7.11
CA ILE A 58 -10.19 0.01 -8.41
C ILE A 58 -10.06 -1.37 -9.06
N MET A 59 -9.64 -2.38 -8.30
CA MET A 59 -9.51 -3.75 -8.80
C MET A 59 -10.87 -4.34 -9.23
N LYS A 60 -11.96 -4.06 -8.51
CA LYS A 60 -13.31 -4.49 -8.86
C LYS A 60 -13.88 -3.85 -10.13
N ARG A 61 -13.44 -2.63 -10.47
CA ARG A 61 -13.87 -1.95 -11.70
C ARG A 61 -13.17 -2.46 -12.95
N LEU A 62 -12.06 -3.18 -12.79
CA LEU A 62 -11.33 -3.74 -13.91
C LEU A 62 -11.98 -5.07 -14.30
N PRO A 63 -12.33 -5.27 -15.58
CA PRO A 63 -12.80 -6.57 -16.04
C PRO A 63 -11.65 -7.58 -15.91
N GLN A 64 -11.90 -8.62 -15.10
CA GLN A 64 -11.06 -9.82 -14.96
C GLN A 64 -10.95 -10.51 -16.31
#